data_AF-A0A8T6SBP6-F1
#
_entry.id   AF-A0A8T6SBP6-F1
#
_cell.length_a   1.000
_cell.length_b   1.000
_cell.length_c   1.000
_cell.angle_alpha   90.00
_cell.angle_beta   90.00
_cell.angle_gamma   90.00
#
_symmetry.space_group_name_H-M   'P 1'
#
loop_
_entity.id
_entity.type
_entity.pdbx_description
1 polymer ?
#
loop_
_entity_poly.entity_id
_entity_poly.type
_entity_poly.pdbx_seq_one_letter_code
_entity_poly.pdbx_strand_id
1 'polypeptide(L)' 'GPFETLFNLFWNTYLDKTGDEEILEVIQPFYAWRGLVIASPVWYPDLGLDVRMKIFNFVKNVLKTEKLDPKSVNSYIKES' A
#
# COMPACT_ATOMS: atom_id res chain seq x y z
N GLY A 1 -13.69 -6.22 3.42
CA GLY A 1 -13.46 -7.12 4.59
C GLY A 1 -13.09 -6.32 5.84
N PRO A 2 -12.91 -6.93 7.04
CA PRO A 2 -12.65 -6.17 8.27
C PRO A 2 -11.37 -5.31 8.21
N PHE A 3 -10.31 -5.81 7.58
CA PHE A 3 -9.06 -5.04 7.38
C PHE A 3 -9.24 -3.85 6.42
N GLU A 4 -10.06 -4.00 5.39
CA GLU A 4 -10.40 -2.89 4.47
C GLU A 4 -11.22 -1.81 5.18
N THR A 5 -12.17 -2.21 6.04
CA THR A 5 -12.91 -1.27 6.88
C THR A 5 -11.98 -0.49 7.79
N LEU A 6 -11.04 -1.15 8.46
CA LEU A 6 -10.05 -0.50 9.31
C LEU A 6 -9.14 0.45 8.52
N PHE A 7 -8.66 0.01 7.35
CA PHE A 7 -7.81 0.82 6.48
C PHE A 7 -8.53 2.09 6.01
N ASN A 8 -9.77 1.95 5.54
CA ASN A 8 -10.58 3.09 5.10
C ASN A 8 -10.91 4.02 6.26
N LEU A 9 -11.23 3.47 7.44
CA LEU A 9 -11.50 4.28 8.63
C LEU A 9 -10.27 5.08 9.06
N PHE A 10 -9.08 4.48 9.02
CA PHE A 10 -7.83 5.17 9.30
C PHE A 10 -7.64 6.37 8.38
N TRP A 11 -7.69 6.16 7.06
CA TRP A 11 -7.45 7.23 6.10
C TRP A 11 -8.49 8.34 6.17
N ASN A 12 -9.77 7.99 6.25
CA ASN A 12 -10.84 8.97 6.37
C ASN A 12 -10.67 9.80 7.65
N THR A 13 -10.39 9.15 8.78
CA THR A 13 -10.25 9.84 10.08
C THR A 13 -8.99 10.70 10.12
N TYR A 14 -7.87 10.21 9.58
CA TYR A 14 -6.61 10.95 9.52
C TYR A 14 -6.80 12.24 8.71
N LEU A 15 -7.28 12.13 7.47
CA LEU A 15 -7.46 13.27 6.57
C LEU A 15 -8.47 14.28 7.13
N ASP A 16 -9.59 13.81 7.70
CA ASP A 16 -10.60 14.68 8.33
C ASP A 16 -10.03 15.45 9.53
N LYS A 17 -9.20 14.80 10.36
CA LYS A 17 -8.65 15.39 11.58
C LYS A 17 -7.46 16.32 11.33
N THR A 18 -6.63 16.01 10.34
CA THR A 18 -5.37 16.73 10.10
C THR A 18 -5.43 17.71 8.92
N GLY A 19 -6.30 17.45 7.93
CA GLY A 19 -6.29 18.17 6.65
C GLY A 19 -5.05 17.90 5.79
N ASP A 20 -4.22 16.92 6.16
CA ASP A 20 -2.95 16.60 5.51
C ASP A 20 -3.18 15.76 4.24
N GLU A 21 -3.65 16.41 3.18
CA GLU A 21 -3.84 15.79 1.86
C GLU A 21 -2.51 15.53 1.12
N GLU A 22 -1.45 16.28 1.46
CA GLU A 22 -0.12 16.17 0.84
C GLU A 22 0.53 14.83 1.14
N ILE A 23 0.20 14.18 2.27
CA ILE A 23 0.69 12.84 2.60
C ILE A 23 0.44 11.83 1.47
N LEU A 24 -0.67 11.97 0.73
CA LEU A 24 -1.04 11.06 -0.36
C LEU A 24 -0.13 11.19 -1.58
N GLU A 25 0.62 12.29 -1.68
CA GLU A 25 1.57 12.56 -2.76
C GLU A 25 3.00 12.10 -2.39
N VAL A 26 3.28 11.87 -1.10
CA VAL A 26 4.63 11.56 -0.59
C VAL A 26 4.77 10.21 0.12
N ILE A 27 3.69 9.49 0.41
CA ILE A 27 3.72 8.21 1.14
C ILE A 27 4.26 7.02 0.32
N GLN A 28 4.31 7.14 -1.01
CA GLN A 28 4.63 6.06 -1.94
C GLN A 28 5.99 5.40 -1.65
N PRO A 29 7.10 6.13 -1.37
CA PRO A 29 8.38 5.53 -1.01
C PRO A 29 8.32 4.72 0.29
N PHE A 30 7.53 5.15 1.28
CA PHE A 30 7.34 4.40 2.52
C PHE A 30 6.66 3.05 2.26
N TYR A 31 5.58 3.07 1.46
CA TYR A 31 4.89 1.85 1.05
C TYR A 31 5.77 0.92 0.21
N ALA A 32 6.57 1.47 -0.69
CA ALA A 32 7.53 0.71 -1.48
C ALA A 32 8.55 0.01 -0.60
N TRP A 33 9.20 0.75 0.30
CA TRP A 33 10.18 0.19 1.24
C TRP A 33 9.56 -0.91 2.12
N ARG A 34 8.40 -0.63 2.75
CA ARG A 34 7.75 -1.60 3.62
C ARG A 34 7.33 -2.86 2.84
N GLY A 35 6.85 -2.69 1.61
CA GLY A 35 6.54 -3.79 0.71
C GLY A 35 7.75 -4.69 0.43
N LEU A 36 8.91 -4.11 0.13
CA LEU A 36 10.15 -4.87 -0.10
C LEU A 36 10.60 -5.65 1.15
N VAL A 37 10.45 -5.06 2.33
CA VAL A 37 10.76 -5.76 3.59
C VAL A 37 9.83 -6.98 3.78
N ILE A 38 8.53 -6.85 3.50
CA ILE A 38 7.58 -7.97 3.60
C ILE A 38 7.86 -9.02 2.52
N ALA A 39 8.18 -8.60 1.30
CA ALA A 39 8.44 -9.49 0.18
C ALA A 39 9.77 -10.26 0.27
N SER A 40 10.67 -9.88 1.17
CA SER A 40 11.97 -10.53 1.33
C SER A 40 11.85 -11.95 1.90
N PRO A 41 12.49 -12.95 1.28
CA PRO A 41 12.51 -14.31 1.80
C PRO A 41 13.36 -14.44 3.07
N VAL A 42 14.24 -13.47 3.35
CA VAL A 42 15.07 -13.45 4.56
C VAL A 42 14.24 -13.13 5.80
N TRP A 43 13.30 -12.17 5.69
CA TRP A 43 12.47 -11.74 6.82
C TRP A 43 11.14 -12.49 6.92
N TYR A 44 10.60 -12.96 5.80
CA TYR A 44 9.33 -13.69 5.74
C TYR A 44 9.50 -14.93 4.86
N PRO A 45 10.13 -16.01 5.34
CA PRO A 45 10.43 -17.20 4.52
C PRO A 45 9.15 -17.92 4.06
N ASP A 46 8.15 -18.02 4.93
CA ASP A 46 6.91 -18.79 4.67
C ASP A 46 5.85 -18.02 3.87
N LEU A 47 6.19 -16.82 3.37
CA LEU A 47 5.27 -16.02 2.58
C LEU A 47 5.10 -16.63 1.19
N GLY A 48 3.85 -17.00 0.87
CA GLY A 48 3.47 -17.61 -0.41
C GLY A 48 3.84 -16.76 -1.62
N LEU A 49 4.17 -17.43 -2.73
CA LEU A 49 4.60 -16.78 -3.96
C LEU A 49 3.53 -15.83 -4.52
N ASP A 50 2.25 -16.21 -4.48
CA ASP A 50 1.15 -15.38 -4.97
C ASP A 50 1.02 -14.07 -4.17
N VAL A 51 1.25 -14.13 -2.86
CA VAL A 51 1.26 -12.96 -1.98
C VAL A 51 2.47 -12.07 -2.28
N ARG A 52 3.65 -12.65 -2.47
CA ARG A 52 4.85 -11.89 -2.89
C ARG A 52 4.61 -11.15 -4.20
N MET A 53 4.02 -11.80 -5.19
CA MET A 53 3.70 -11.17 -6.48
C MET A 53 2.75 -9.99 -6.32
N LYS A 54 1.70 -10.12 -5.51
CA LYS A 54 0.77 -9.02 -5.19
C LYS A 54 1.50 -7.84 -4.53
N ILE A 55 2.45 -8.11 -3.61
CA ILE A 55 3.26 -7.06 -2.98
C ILE A 55 4.16 -6.37 -4.01
N PHE A 56 4.84 -7.12 -4.89
CA PHE A 56 5.67 -6.50 -5.92
C PHE A 56 4.85 -5.67 -6.91
N ASN A 57 3.66 -6.13 -7.29
CA ASN A 57 2.73 -5.35 -8.10
C ASN A 57 2.34 -4.05 -7.38
N PHE A 58 1.99 -4.13 -6.10
CA PHE A 58 1.70 -2.97 -5.27
C PHE A 58 2.87 -1.97 -5.24
N VAL A 59 4.08 -2.43 -4.96
CA VAL A 59 5.30 -1.60 -4.93
C VAL A 59 5.52 -0.90 -6.28
N LYS A 60 5.37 -1.62 -7.40
CA LYS A 60 5.56 -1.04 -8.75
C LYS A 60 4.47 -0.02 -9.08
N ASN A 61 3.21 -0.34 -8.78
CA ASN A 61 2.07 0.52 -9.12
C ASN A 61 2.01 1.77 -8.26
N VAL A 62 2.31 1.67 -6.96
CA VAL A 62 2.31 2.82 -6.07
C VAL A 62 3.41 3.81 -6.46
N LEU A 63 4.60 3.34 -6.84
CA LEU A 63 5.71 4.20 -7.29
C LEU A 63 5.45 4.88 -8.65
N LYS A 64 4.55 4.34 -9.47
CA LYS A 64 4.14 4.95 -10.76
C LYS A 64 3.02 5.99 -10.59
N THR A 65 2.47 6.10 -9.39
CA THR A 65 1.29 6.92 -9.13
C THR A 65 1.68 8.22 -8.46
N GLU A 66 1.25 9.34 -9.03
CA GLU A 66 1.53 10.68 -8.51
C GLU A 66 0.83 10.93 -7.15
N LYS A 67 -0.42 10.52 -7.01
CA LYS A 67 -1.19 10.61 -5.77
C LYS A 67 -1.89 9.30 -5.44
N LEU A 68 -1.61 8.76 -4.26
CA LEU A 68 -2.26 7.55 -3.76
C LEU A 68 -3.76 7.80 -3.56
N ASP A 69 -4.59 6.87 -4.03
CA ASP A 69 -6.01 6.79 -3.67
C ASP A 69 -6.26 5.62 -2.69
N PRO A 70 -6.44 5.88 -1.39
CA PRO A 70 -6.77 4.85 -0.41
C PRO A 70 -8.04 4.07 -0.75
N LYS A 71 -9.04 4.69 -1.38
CA LYS A 71 -10.31 4.03 -1.70
C LYS A 71 -10.15 2.99 -2.81
N SER A 72 -9.13 3.18 -3.66
CA SER A 72 -8.81 2.29 -4.77
C SER A 72 -7.59 1.41 -4.48
N VAL A 73 -7.21 1.21 -3.20
CA VAL A 73 -5.96 0.52 -2.82
C VAL A 73 -5.80 -0.88 -3.43
N ASN A 74 -6.90 -1.61 -3.60
CA ASN A 74 -6.90 -2.94 -4.20
C ASN A 74 -6.58 -2.94 -5.71
N SER A 75 -6.59 -1.79 -6.38
CA SER A 75 -6.14 -1.69 -7.78
C SER A 75 -4.62 -1.86 -7.90
N TYR A 76 -3.85 -1.39 -6.92
CA TYR A 76 -2.39 -1.41 -6.98
C TYR A 76 -1.78 -2.82 -6.89
N ILE A 77 -2.50 -3.83 -6.37
CA ILE A 77 -1.98 -5.22 -6.32
C ILE A 77 -2.15 -5.98 -7.64
N LYS A 78 -2.88 -5.41 -8.60
CA LYS A 78 -3.09 -6.03 -9.92
C LYS A 78 -1.84 -5.87 -10.78
N GLU A 79 -1.66 -6.80 -11.71
CA GLU A 79 -0.58 -6.70 -12.71
C GLU A 79 -0.78 -5.45 -13.57
N SER A 80 0.30 -4.66 -13.72
CA SER A 80 0.32 -3.39 -14.45
C SER A 80 0.42 -3.55 -15.95
#